data_AF-A0A661D3Q0-F1
#
_entry.id   AF-A0A661D3Q0-F1
#
_cell.length_a   1.000
_cell.length_b   1.000
_cell.length_c   1.000
_cell.angle_alpha   90.00
_cell.angle_beta   90.00
_cell.angle_gamma   90.00
#
_symmetry.space_group_name_H-M   'P 1'
#
loop_
_entity.id
_entity.type
_entity.pdbx_description
1 polymer ?
#
loop_
_entity_poly.entity_id
_entity_poly.type
_entity_poly.pdbx_seq_one_letter_code
_entity_poly.pdbx_strand_id
1 'polypeptide(L)'
;MATKANIKIKDFSESDIWTVRQTLDERWGKDKVETQLADVEVRLRSSDRELSTCPAVFWEFEDSNFVVFKIGRSTYKTQFYYKGRDQYGTAVPSFDNILDCIVTVLQVHADLESAKAQQEEKN
;
A
#
# COMPACT_ATOMS: atom_id res chain seq x y z
N MET A 1 25.98 5.45 20.87
CA MET A 1 24.97 6.41 20.37
C MET A 1 25.10 6.43 18.86
N ALA A 2 24.21 5.77 18.12
CA ALA A 2 24.22 5.80 16.66
C ALA A 2 23.39 7.01 16.22
N THR A 3 24.04 7.94 15.54
CA THR A 3 23.44 9.11 14.87
C THR A 3 22.33 8.60 13.94
N LYS A 4 21.07 8.63 14.40
CA LYS A 4 19.93 8.23 13.57
C LYS A 4 19.69 9.35 12.57
N ALA A 5 20.13 9.09 11.34
CA ALA A 5 19.88 9.98 10.23
C ALA A 5 18.38 10.29 10.17
N ASN A 6 18.05 11.56 10.08
CA ASN A 6 16.75 12.03 9.62
C ASN A 6 16.65 11.62 8.15
N ILE A 7 16.32 10.33 7.90
CA ILE A 7 16.30 9.75 6.56
C ILE A 7 15.06 10.32 5.89
N LYS A 8 15.23 11.45 5.19
CA LYS A 8 14.24 11.95 4.25
C LYS A 8 14.11 10.91 3.15
N ILE A 9 13.06 10.10 3.22
CA ILE A 9 12.82 9.06 2.24
C ILE A 9 12.48 9.75 0.93
N LYS A 10 13.15 9.32 -0.15
CA LYS A 10 12.95 9.92 -1.47
C LYS A 10 11.53 9.58 -1.96
N ASP A 11 10.87 10.57 -2.54
CA ASP A 11 9.57 10.43 -3.19
C ASP A 11 9.51 9.29 -4.21
N PHE A 12 8.29 8.89 -4.55
CA PHE A 12 8.05 7.99 -5.68
C PHE A 12 8.60 8.62 -6.97
N SER A 13 9.30 7.82 -7.76
CA SER A 13 9.70 8.27 -9.09
C SER A 13 8.49 8.31 -10.02
N GLU A 14 8.59 9.06 -11.12
CA GLU A 14 7.55 9.07 -12.15
C GLU A 14 7.28 7.66 -12.69
N SER A 15 8.32 6.84 -12.82
CA SER A 15 8.22 5.43 -13.20
C SER A 15 7.42 4.62 -12.18
N ASP A 16 7.65 4.82 -10.88
CA ASP A 16 6.90 4.13 -9.83
C ASP A 16 5.40 4.46 -9.91
N ILE A 17 5.07 5.75 -10.02
CA ILE A 17 3.68 6.24 -10.11
C ILE A 17 3.01 5.72 -11.38
N TRP A 18 3.73 5.73 -12.49
CA TRP A 18 3.25 5.21 -13.76
C TRP A 18 2.98 3.70 -13.68
N THR A 19 3.88 2.92 -13.06
CA THR A 19 3.66 1.49 -12.82
C THR A 19 2.41 1.26 -11.97
N VAL A 20 2.22 2.02 -10.89
CA VAL A 20 1.01 1.91 -10.06
C VAL A 20 -0.23 2.12 -10.92
N ARG A 21 -0.29 3.24 -11.66
CA ARG A 21 -1.45 3.58 -12.49
C ARG A 21 -1.72 2.52 -13.55
N GLN A 22 -0.68 2.05 -14.25
CA GLN A 22 -0.85 1.03 -15.27
C GLN A 22 -1.40 -0.29 -14.67
N THR A 23 -0.89 -0.73 -13.53
CA THR A 23 -1.39 -1.96 -12.87
C THR A 23 -2.86 -1.81 -12.45
N LEU A 24 -3.28 -0.64 -11.99
CA LEU A 24 -4.67 -0.37 -11.63
C LEU A 24 -5.57 -0.32 -12.87
N ASP A 25 -5.11 0.32 -13.94
CA ASP A 25 -5.80 0.39 -15.23
C ASP A 25 -5.96 -1.00 -15.86
N GLU A 26 -4.97 -1.88 -15.75
CA GLU A 26 -5.04 -3.27 -16.22
C GLU A 26 -6.07 -4.09 -15.43
N ARG A 27 -6.22 -3.84 -14.13
CA ARG A 27 -7.15 -4.58 -13.26
C ARG A 27 -8.60 -4.12 -13.41
N TRP A 28 -8.84 -2.81 -13.35
CA TRP A 28 -10.19 -2.24 -13.25
C TRP A 28 -10.63 -1.48 -14.50
N GLY A 29 -9.71 -1.20 -15.42
CA GLY A 29 -9.94 -0.38 -16.60
C GLY A 29 -9.38 1.03 -16.45
N LYS A 30 -9.06 1.64 -17.58
CA LYS A 30 -8.40 2.94 -17.65
C LYS A 30 -9.21 4.06 -16.98
N ASP A 31 -8.55 4.88 -16.17
CA ASP A 31 -9.14 6.05 -15.49
C ASP A 31 -10.29 5.69 -14.52
N LYS A 32 -10.36 4.44 -14.06
CA LYS A 32 -11.37 3.98 -13.08
C LYS A 32 -10.97 4.23 -11.64
N VAL A 33 -9.66 4.32 -11.37
CA VAL A 33 -9.10 4.44 -10.03
C VAL A 33 -8.21 5.67 -9.98
N GLU A 34 -8.53 6.62 -9.09
CA GLU A 34 -7.71 7.80 -8.90
C GLU A 34 -6.60 7.53 -7.87
N THR A 35 -5.34 7.63 -8.28
CA THR A 35 -4.20 7.55 -7.37
C THR A 35 -3.83 8.91 -6.82
N GLN A 36 -3.78 8.99 -5.49
CA GLN A 36 -3.42 10.17 -4.73
C GLN A 36 -2.06 9.97 -4.08
N LEU A 37 -1.20 10.97 -4.19
CA LEU A 37 0.09 11.00 -3.50
C LEU A 37 -0.07 11.78 -2.21
N ALA A 38 0.34 11.19 -1.10
CA ALA A 38 0.24 11.79 0.22
C ALA A 38 1.52 11.53 1.01
N ASP A 39 1.93 12.50 1.82
CA ASP A 39 2.98 12.30 2.81
C ASP A 39 2.36 11.83 4.12
N VAL A 40 2.87 10.73 4.66
CA VAL A 40 2.32 10.11 5.86
C VAL A 40 3.40 9.91 6.91
N GLU A 41 3.02 10.12 8.16
CA GLU A 41 3.89 9.93 9.31
C GLU A 41 3.67 8.52 9.85
N VAL A 42 4.62 7.63 9.56
CA VAL A 42 4.53 6.22 9.94
C VAL A 42 5.66 5.84 10.87
N ARG A 43 5.32 5.06 11.90
CA ARG A 43 6.30 4.45 12.79
C ARG A 43 6.86 3.19 12.14
N LEU A 44 8.04 3.31 11.52
CA LEU A 44 8.65 2.22 10.75
C LEU A 44 9.08 1.02 11.61
N ARG A 45 9.43 1.24 12.87
CA ARG A 45 9.77 0.18 13.84
C ARG A 45 9.10 0.46 15.17
N SER A 46 8.58 -0.57 15.84
CA SER A 46 7.98 -0.44 17.18
C SER A 46 8.95 0.14 18.21
N SER A 47 10.25 -0.10 18.03
CA SER A 47 11.33 0.46 18.87
C SER A 47 11.75 1.87 18.49
N ASP A 48 11.22 2.44 17.39
CA ASP A 48 11.54 3.81 17.01
C ASP A 48 10.74 4.80 17.87
N ARG A 49 11.35 5.89 18.33
CA ARG A 49 10.67 6.92 19.13
C ARG A 49 10.12 8.05 18.26
N GLU A 50 10.56 8.14 17.00
CA GLU A 50 10.21 9.21 16.10
C GLU A 50 9.40 8.67 14.92
N LEU A 51 8.39 9.44 14.50
CA LEU A 51 7.63 9.16 13.29
C LEU A 51 8.51 9.53 12.09
N SER A 52 8.55 8.67 11.08
CA SER A 52 9.23 8.98 9.83
C SER A 52 8.19 9.47 8.82
N THR A 53 8.38 10.68 8.29
CA THR A 53 7.59 11.15 7.15
C THR A 53 8.02 10.40 5.90
N CYS A 54 7.09 9.64 5.35
CA CYS A 54 7.33 8.77 4.21
C CYS A 54 6.30 9.12 3.12
N PRO A 55 6.70 9.14 1.85
CA PRO A 55 5.75 9.31 0.77
C PRO A 55 4.89 8.04 0.67
N ALA A 56 3.60 8.22 0.46
CA ALA A 56 2.63 7.17 0.24
C ALA A 56 1.77 7.43 -1.00
N VAL A 57 1.40 6.34 -1.66
CA VAL A 57 0.38 6.35 -2.70
C VAL A 57 -0.87 5.74 -2.11
N PHE A 58 -1.98 6.45 -2.22
CA PHE A 58 -3.28 6.05 -1.73
C PHE A 58 -4.26 5.99 -2.90
N TRP A 59 -5.15 5.01 -2.89
CA TRP A 59 -6.29 4.97 -3.79
C TRP A 59 -7.47 4.27 -3.13
N GLU A 60 -8.68 4.69 -3.49
CA GLU A 60 -9.92 4.02 -3.09
C GLU A 60 -10.52 3.33 -4.31
N PHE A 61 -11.01 2.12 -4.12
CA PHE A 61 -11.84 1.40 -5.08
C PHE A 61 -13.03 0.77 -4.35
N GLU A 62 -14.24 1.19 -4.71
CA GLU A 62 -15.49 0.77 -4.06
C GLU A 62 -15.47 0.98 -2.53
N ASP A 63 -15.53 -0.09 -1.75
CA ASP A 63 -15.45 -0.06 -0.27
C ASP A 63 -14.04 -0.35 0.26
N SER A 64 -13.04 -0.43 -0.62
CA SER A 64 -11.67 -0.82 -0.30
C SER A 64 -10.70 0.34 -0.50
N ASN A 65 -9.93 0.63 0.53
CA ASN A 65 -8.93 1.68 0.55
C ASN A 65 -7.55 1.03 0.58
N PHE A 66 -6.68 1.43 -0.32
CA PHE A 66 -5.34 0.87 -0.45
C PHE A 66 -4.31 1.97 -0.23
N VAL A 67 -3.21 1.60 0.44
CA VAL A 67 -2.11 2.51 0.71
C VAL A 67 -0.77 1.79 0.58
N VAL A 68 0.12 2.37 -0.23
CA VAL A 68 1.49 1.92 -0.45
C VAL A 68 2.44 2.96 0.12
N PHE A 69 3.20 2.58 1.13
CA PHE A 69 4.21 3.39 1.80
C PHE A 69 5.59 3.09 1.23
N LYS A 70 6.37 4.13 0.95
CA LYS A 70 7.80 3.98 0.65
C LYS A 70 8.60 4.13 1.95
N ILE A 71 9.19 3.04 2.41
CA ILE A 71 9.91 2.96 3.69
C ILE A 71 11.43 2.96 3.53
N GLY A 72 11.93 3.04 2.29
CA GLY A 72 13.35 3.08 1.97
C GLY A 72 13.59 3.48 0.52
N ARG A 73 14.84 3.31 0.04
CA ARG A 73 15.23 3.68 -1.34
C ARG A 73 14.49 2.86 -2.41
N SER A 74 14.40 1.56 -2.17
CA SER A 74 13.71 0.57 -2.99
C SER A 74 13.05 -0.40 -2.01
N THR A 75 12.25 0.15 -1.09
CA THR A 75 11.59 -0.65 -0.07
C THR A 75 10.21 -0.08 0.16
N TYR A 76 9.21 -0.91 -0.07
CA TYR A 76 7.81 -0.57 -0.12
C TYR A 76 7.04 -1.43 0.88
N LYS A 77 6.00 -0.87 1.46
CA LYS A 77 5.07 -1.58 2.32
C LYS A 77 3.67 -1.24 1.85
N THR A 78 2.78 -2.21 1.83
CA THR A 78 1.39 -1.99 1.41
C THR A 78 0.43 -2.48 2.48
N GLN A 79 -0.68 -1.78 2.61
CA GLN A 79 -1.79 -2.14 3.49
C GLN A 79 -3.08 -1.72 2.80
N PHE A 80 -4.17 -2.42 3.12
CA PHE A 80 -5.50 -2.02 2.69
C PHE A 80 -6.48 -2.14 3.84
N TYR A 81 -7.59 -1.44 3.74
CA TYR A 81 -8.65 -1.47 4.72
C TYR A 81 -9.98 -1.26 4.03
N TYR A 82 -11.04 -1.85 4.56
CA TYR A 82 -12.39 -1.58 4.06
C TYR A 82 -12.96 -0.33 4.76
N LYS A 83 -14.04 0.25 4.22
CA LYS A 83 -14.90 1.22 4.94
C LYS A 83 -15.47 0.56 6.21
N GLY A 84 -14.65 0.50 7.27
CA GLY A 84 -14.85 -0.28 8.49
C GLY A 84 -13.60 -0.23 9.38
N ARG A 85 -13.62 -0.92 10.54
CA ARG A 85 -12.45 -0.96 11.46
C ARG A 85 -11.40 -1.99 11.08
N ASP A 86 -11.60 -2.72 9.99
CA ASP A 86 -10.73 -3.83 9.62
C ASP A 86 -9.58 -3.37 8.72
N GLN A 87 -8.38 -3.32 9.29
CA GLN A 87 -7.12 -3.15 8.56
C GLN A 87 -6.53 -4.51 8.21
N TYR A 88 -6.24 -4.69 6.92
CA TYR A 88 -5.61 -5.87 6.37
C TYR A 88 -4.23 -5.50 5.81
N GLY A 89 -3.20 -6.05 6.43
CA GLY A 89 -1.83 -5.98 5.91
C GLY A 89 -1.54 -7.14 4.98
N THR A 90 -0.51 -7.00 4.13
CA THR A 90 0.11 -8.17 3.49
C THR A 90 0.95 -8.94 4.52
N ALA A 91 1.01 -10.27 4.39
CA ALA A 91 1.92 -11.11 5.19
C ALA A 91 3.42 -10.80 4.96
N VAL A 92 3.73 -10.10 3.86
CA VAL A 92 5.07 -9.65 3.52
C VAL A 92 5.39 -8.35 4.26
N PRO A 93 6.50 -8.30 5.03
CA PRO A 93 6.86 -7.13 5.84
C PRO A 93 7.29 -5.92 5.00
N SER A 94 7.93 -6.17 3.87
CA SER A 94 8.41 -5.15 2.93
C SER A 94 8.77 -5.78 1.59
N PHE A 95 8.58 -5.04 0.51
CA PHE A 95 8.91 -5.41 -0.86
C PHE A 95 10.04 -4.53 -1.38
N ASP A 96 10.94 -5.07 -2.19
CA ASP A 96 11.97 -4.28 -2.87
C ASP A 96 11.49 -3.66 -4.21
N ASN A 97 10.37 -4.15 -4.73
CA ASN A 97 9.76 -3.74 -5.98
C ASN A 97 8.31 -3.27 -5.76
N ILE A 98 7.94 -2.13 -6.34
CA ILE A 98 6.61 -1.55 -6.23
C ILE A 98 5.55 -2.37 -6.98
N LEU A 99 5.91 -2.98 -8.12
CA LEU A 99 4.99 -3.79 -8.89
C LEU A 99 4.56 -5.02 -8.09
N ASP A 100 5.52 -5.76 -7.54
CA ASP A 100 5.25 -6.93 -6.70
C ASP A 100 4.43 -6.56 -5.46
N CYS A 101 4.71 -5.38 -4.87
CA CYS A 101 3.96 -4.84 -3.75
C CYS A 101 2.47 -4.64 -4.09
N ILE A 102 2.19 -4.01 -5.22
CA ILE A 102 0.82 -3.71 -5.67
C ILE A 102 0.10 -4.98 -6.10
N VAL A 103 0.74 -5.82 -6.91
CA VAL A 103 0.15 -7.09 -7.35
C VAL A 103 -0.20 -7.96 -6.14
N THR A 104 0.69 -8.04 -5.15
CA THR A 104 0.43 -8.83 -3.94
C THR A 104 -0.76 -8.30 -3.16
N VAL A 105 -0.90 -6.98 -2.94
CA VAL A 105 -2.06 -6.45 -2.20
C VAL A 105 -3.37 -6.68 -2.95
N LEU A 106 -3.36 -6.57 -4.28
CA LEU A 106 -4.52 -6.83 -5.12
C LEU A 106 -4.92 -8.30 -5.13
N GLN A 107 -3.94 -9.22 -5.09
CA GLN A 107 -4.19 -10.66 -4.96
C GLN A 107 -4.79 -11.00 -3.59
N VAL A 108 -4.23 -10.47 -2.50
CA VAL A 108 -4.75 -10.68 -1.14
C VAL A 108 -6.17 -10.13 -1.01
N HIS A 109 -6.43 -8.96 -1.59
CA HIS A 109 -7.78 -8.39 -1.63
C HIS A 109 -8.77 -9.29 -2.39
N ALA A 110 -8.41 -9.76 -3.59
CA ALA A 110 -9.25 -10.67 -4.36
C ALA A 110 -9.54 -12.01 -3.64
N ASP A 111 -8.55 -12.54 -2.93
CA ASP A 111 -8.70 -13.76 -2.11
C ASP A 111 -9.66 -13.53 -0.94
N LEU A 112 -9.53 -12.41 -0.23
CA LEU A 112 -10.47 -12.04 0.85
C LEU A 112 -11.89 -11.79 0.34
N GLU A 113 -12.06 -11.13 -0.80
CA GLU A 113 -13.38 -10.94 -1.40
C GLU A 113 -14.02 -12.28 -1.77
N SER A 114 -13.25 -13.18 -2.37
CA SER A 114 -13.71 -14.53 -2.70
C SER A 114 -14.09 -15.33 -1.44
N ALA A 115 -13.29 -15.22 -0.37
CA ALA A 115 -13.56 -15.88 0.90
C ALA A 115 -14.82 -15.32 1.60
N LYS A 116 -15.02 -14.00 1.57
CA LYS A 116 -16.21 -13.34 2.11
C LYS A 116 -17.48 -13.77 1.38
N ALA A 117 -17.45 -13.78 0.05
CA ALA A 117 -18.59 -14.23 -0.78
C ALA A 117 -19.01 -15.67 -0.43
N GLN A 118 -18.04 -16.58 -0.27
CA GLN A 118 -18.30 -17.98 0.14
C GLN A 118 -18.86 -18.12 1.56
N GLN A 119 -18.55 -17.18 2.44
CA GLN A 119 -19.04 -17.16 3.83
C GLN A 119 -20.47 -16.65 3.91
N GLU A 120 -20.84 -15.68 3.08
CA GLU A 120 -22.21 -15.17 2.97
C GLU A 120 -23.17 -16.18 2.36
N GLU A 121 -22.73 -17.00 1.39
CA GLU A 121 -23.56 -18.08 0.82
C GLU A 121 -23.85 -19.24 1.80
N LYS A 122 -23.13 -19.31 2.93
CA LYS A 122 -23.28 -20.38 3.93
C LYS A 122 -24.12 -19.99 5.15
N ASN A 123 -24.59 -18.75 5.23
CA ASN A 123 -25.38 -18.22 6.36
C ASN A 123 -26.85 -18.02 5.97
#